data_AF-A0A3L7TLW3-F1
#
_entry.id   AF-A0A3L7TLW3-F1
#
_cell.length_a   1.000
_cell.length_b   1.000
_cell.length_c   1.000
_cell.angle_alpha   90.00
_cell.angle_beta   90.00
_cell.angle_gamma   90.00
#
_symmetry.space_group_name_H-M   'P 1'
#
loop_
_entity.id
_entity.type
_entity.pdbx_description
1 polymer ?
#
loop_
_entity_poly.entity_id
_entity_poly.type
_entity_poly.pdbx_seq_one_letter_code
_entity_poly.pdbx_strand_id
1 'polypeptide(L)'
;FNPKQSIETRCTPTEAKDELRRLVRRAVEKRLESDVPLGAFLSGGVDSSLVVAIMAKDFGKKVDTFSMGFNDPHATEHLFARDTARMLGTNHRDDVLTPDAMRMLPDIASRLDEPNGDSSCLPTLLLSRFTRQFVTVALSGDGGDELFGGYGRYKDTLNETAADARGFLTRLQLRVRGERAMTVADRYLGPRWLMFQPERVAELLGTPIPPRAAHELSSWRAILDDKGRTPMQRMRALDARTYMPGAVLPKVDRMSMQCSLEVRCPLLDRDLGVFASSLPDALLWQPPLGTKQILKDLAAEYLPREWMERRKMGFGLPSDCWSQSELLKLAEDSLGGDAALRDHLDGVALDRFVREQRDPNHFSIYRLWPMLILELWLRARRK
;
A
#
# COMPACT_ATOMS: atom_id res chain seq x y z
N PHE A 1 16.10 7.60 -16.85
CA PHE A 1 16.67 8.30 -15.68
C PHE A 1 18.16 8.49 -15.93
N ASN A 2 18.64 9.73 -16.09
CA ASN A 2 20.06 10.03 -16.25
C ASN A 2 20.67 10.21 -14.84
N PRO A 3 21.64 9.39 -14.38
CA PRO A 3 22.08 9.38 -12.97
C PRO A 3 22.97 10.57 -12.55
N LYS A 4 23.27 11.51 -13.45
CA LYS A 4 24.27 12.57 -13.22
C LYS A 4 23.73 13.94 -12.80
N GLN A 5 22.45 14.03 -12.42
CA GLN A 5 21.89 15.23 -11.79
C GLN A 5 21.32 14.86 -10.42
N SER A 6 22.19 14.53 -9.46
CA SER A 6 21.86 14.74 -8.05
C SER A 6 21.89 16.25 -7.81
N ILE A 7 20.83 16.92 -8.25
CA ILE A 7 20.52 18.26 -7.77
C ILE A 7 20.14 18.02 -6.30
N GLU A 8 21.10 18.15 -5.40
CA GLU A 8 20.79 18.63 -4.05
C GLU A 8 20.10 19.96 -4.29
N THR A 9 18.77 19.90 -4.37
CA THR A 9 17.96 21.08 -4.58
C THR A 9 18.30 22.01 -3.42
N ARG A 10 18.98 23.12 -3.71
CA ARG A 10 19.18 24.26 -2.81
C ARG A 10 17.83 24.95 -2.56
N CYS A 11 16.79 24.18 -2.27
CA CYS A 11 15.51 24.70 -1.82
C CYS A 11 15.45 24.52 -0.30
N THR A 12 15.15 25.61 0.39
CA THR A 12 14.78 25.59 1.79
C THR A 12 13.54 24.72 2.01
N PRO A 13 13.30 24.19 3.23
CA PRO A 13 12.08 23.45 3.54
C PRO A 13 10.79 24.21 3.17
N THR A 14 10.81 25.54 3.32
CA THR A 14 9.69 26.42 2.94
C THR A 14 9.46 26.42 1.43
N GLU A 15 10.51 26.65 0.64
CA GLU A 15 10.41 26.62 -0.84
C GLU A 15 9.95 25.24 -1.35
N ALA A 16 10.45 24.16 -0.74
CA ALA A 16 10.00 22.81 -1.08
C ALA A 16 8.50 22.60 -0.77
N LYS A 17 8.01 23.13 0.36
CA LYS A 17 6.60 23.03 0.73
C LYS A 17 5.72 23.87 -0.19
N ASP A 18 6.16 25.07 -0.56
CA ASP A 18 5.42 25.94 -1.48
C ASP A 18 5.34 25.34 -2.89
N GLU A 19 6.44 24.76 -3.38
CA GLU A 19 6.44 24.03 -4.65
C GLU A 19 5.57 22.77 -4.58
N LEU A 20 5.60 22.05 -3.46
CA LEU A 20 4.69 20.94 -3.21
C LEU A 20 3.23 21.41 -3.28
N ARG A 21 2.86 22.50 -2.59
CA ARG A 21 1.49 23.06 -2.63
C ARG A 21 1.09 23.34 -4.07
N ARG A 22 1.94 24.01 -4.85
CA ARG A 22 1.68 24.35 -6.25
C ARG A 22 1.45 23.10 -7.10
N LEU A 23 2.30 22.08 -6.95
CA LEU A 23 2.22 20.83 -7.71
C LEU A 23 1.01 19.98 -7.34
N VAL A 24 0.72 19.80 -6.04
CA VAL A 24 -0.48 19.06 -5.60
C VAL A 24 -1.75 19.79 -6.04
N ARG A 25 -1.83 21.11 -5.84
CA ARG A 25 -2.99 21.90 -6.28
C ARG A 25 -3.23 21.75 -7.78
N ARG A 26 -2.19 21.87 -8.61
CA ARG A 26 -2.28 21.67 -10.07
C ARG A 26 -2.67 20.24 -10.43
N ALA A 27 -2.15 19.25 -9.72
CA ALA A 27 -2.48 17.85 -9.95
C ALA A 27 -3.96 17.54 -9.65
N VAL A 28 -4.51 18.13 -8.57
CA VAL A 28 -5.93 18.07 -8.22
C VAL A 28 -6.77 18.79 -9.27
N GLU A 29 -6.39 20.02 -9.65
CA GLU A 29 -7.08 20.82 -10.68
C GLU A 29 -7.30 20.04 -11.98
N LYS A 30 -6.24 19.44 -12.53
CA LYS A 30 -6.32 18.61 -13.75
C LYS A 30 -7.32 17.45 -13.64
N ARG A 31 -7.55 16.93 -12.42
CA ARG A 31 -8.40 15.76 -12.16
C ARG A 31 -9.82 16.15 -11.75
N LEU A 32 -10.08 17.43 -11.55
CA LEU A 32 -11.41 17.99 -11.28
C LEU A 32 -12.24 18.21 -12.55
N GLU A 33 -11.66 18.05 -13.74
CA GLU A 33 -12.35 18.15 -15.03
C GLU A 33 -13.28 16.94 -15.25
N SER A 34 -14.59 17.17 -15.22
CA SER A 34 -15.60 16.11 -15.32
C SER A 34 -16.96 16.69 -15.69
N ASP A 35 -17.62 16.10 -16.69
CA ASP A 35 -19.00 16.41 -17.08
C ASP A 35 -20.03 15.58 -16.31
N VAL A 36 -19.56 14.66 -15.46
CA VAL A 36 -20.39 13.78 -14.61
C VAL A 36 -20.11 14.06 -13.13
N PRO A 37 -21.01 13.67 -12.21
CA PRO A 37 -20.79 13.86 -10.77
C PRO A 37 -19.48 13.25 -10.29
N LEU A 38 -18.73 14.05 -9.53
CA LEU A 38 -17.38 13.76 -9.05
C LEU A 38 -17.30 13.96 -7.54
N GLY A 39 -16.73 12.98 -6.85
CA GLY A 39 -16.46 13.04 -5.41
C GLY A 39 -15.03 12.66 -5.06
N ALA A 40 -14.81 12.25 -3.82
CA ALA A 40 -13.51 11.76 -3.36
C ALA A 40 -13.64 10.71 -2.25
N PHE A 41 -12.69 9.79 -2.20
CA PHE A 41 -12.51 8.92 -1.05
C PHE A 41 -11.85 9.69 0.11
N LEU A 42 -12.32 9.45 1.33
CA LEU A 42 -11.80 10.08 2.53
C LEU A 42 -11.64 9.04 3.64
N SER A 43 -10.40 8.80 4.10
CA SER A 43 -10.12 7.81 5.17
C SER A 43 -9.73 8.44 6.51
N GLY A 44 -9.66 9.78 6.56
CA GLY A 44 -9.06 10.51 7.69
C GLY A 44 -7.52 10.46 7.73
N GLY A 45 -6.88 9.73 6.81
CA GLY A 45 -5.43 9.77 6.61
C GLY A 45 -4.97 11.05 5.91
N VAL A 46 -3.69 11.38 6.08
CA VAL A 46 -3.07 12.62 5.54
C VAL A 46 -3.29 12.76 4.03
N ASP A 47 -3.15 11.67 3.27
CA ASP A 47 -3.13 11.70 1.81
C ASP A 47 -4.48 12.10 1.22
N SER A 48 -5.54 11.36 1.56
CA SER A 48 -6.90 11.68 1.12
C SER A 48 -7.38 13.00 1.69
N SER A 49 -7.01 13.31 2.94
CA SER A 49 -7.42 14.56 3.60
C SER A 49 -6.84 15.78 2.90
N LEU A 50 -5.57 15.72 2.47
CA LEU A 50 -4.95 16.79 1.69
C LEU A 50 -5.63 16.99 0.33
N VAL A 51 -5.92 15.90 -0.39
CA VAL A 51 -6.62 15.97 -1.68
C VAL A 51 -8.00 16.63 -1.50
N VAL A 52 -8.80 16.15 -0.54
CA VAL A 52 -10.13 16.70 -0.26
C VAL A 52 -10.06 18.14 0.25
N ALA A 53 -9.08 18.47 1.09
CA ALA A 53 -8.88 19.82 1.58
C ALA A 53 -8.63 20.82 0.43
N ILE A 54 -7.75 20.47 -0.51
CA ILE A 54 -7.49 21.29 -1.69
C ILE A 54 -8.76 21.40 -2.55
N MET A 55 -9.49 20.30 -2.79
CA MET A 55 -10.75 20.34 -3.54
C MET A 55 -11.77 21.29 -2.90
N ALA A 56 -11.94 21.24 -1.58
CA ALA A 56 -12.94 22.00 -0.85
C ALA A 56 -12.53 23.46 -0.62
N LYS A 57 -11.27 23.71 -0.24
CA LYS A 57 -10.79 25.03 0.21
C LYS A 57 -10.19 25.87 -0.91
N ASP A 58 -9.42 25.27 -1.83
CA ASP A 58 -8.75 26.03 -2.91
C ASP A 58 -9.66 26.24 -4.11
N PHE A 59 -10.58 25.30 -4.36
CA PHE A 59 -11.49 25.34 -5.52
C PHE A 59 -12.94 25.64 -5.14
N GLY A 60 -13.25 25.84 -3.85
CA GLY A 60 -14.58 26.23 -3.37
C GLY A 60 -15.70 25.24 -3.71
N LYS A 61 -15.37 23.98 -4.05
CA LYS A 61 -16.36 22.98 -4.43
C LYS A 61 -17.00 22.39 -3.18
N LYS A 62 -18.33 22.24 -3.19
CA LYS A 62 -19.00 21.35 -2.23
C LYS A 62 -18.69 19.91 -2.65
N VAL A 63 -17.70 19.30 -1.99
CA VAL A 63 -17.21 17.96 -2.33
C VAL A 63 -18.10 16.90 -1.70
N ASP A 64 -18.57 15.94 -2.50
CA ASP A 64 -19.12 14.68 -1.99
C ASP A 64 -17.95 13.76 -1.58
N THR A 65 -17.91 13.37 -0.32
CA THR A 65 -16.85 12.50 0.21
C THR A 65 -17.41 11.19 0.70
N PHE A 66 -16.65 10.12 0.50
CA PHE A 66 -17.07 8.76 0.79
C PHE A 66 -16.04 8.03 1.64
N SER A 67 -16.52 7.35 2.68
CA SER A 67 -15.71 6.42 3.46
C SER A 67 -16.47 5.12 3.69
N MET A 68 -15.75 4.08 4.08
CA MET A 68 -16.32 2.79 4.40
C MET A 68 -15.74 2.31 5.72
N GLY A 69 -16.62 1.94 6.64
CA GLY A 69 -16.30 1.36 7.93
C GLY A 69 -16.54 -0.13 7.99
N PHE A 70 -16.16 -0.73 9.11
CA PHE A 70 -16.47 -2.11 9.44
C PHE A 70 -17.18 -2.14 10.79
N ASN A 71 -18.01 -3.15 11.01
CA ASN A 71 -18.72 -3.33 12.28
C ASN A 71 -17.79 -3.90 13.35
N ASP A 72 -16.69 -3.20 13.62
CA ASP A 72 -15.66 -3.53 14.59
C ASP A 72 -15.39 -2.28 15.45
N PRO A 73 -15.53 -2.35 16.79
CA PRO A 73 -15.20 -1.25 17.70
C PRO A 73 -13.79 -0.69 17.53
N HIS A 74 -12.85 -1.46 16.99
CA HIS A 74 -11.47 -1.07 16.74
C HIS A 74 -11.25 -0.48 15.33
N ALA A 75 -12.15 -0.72 14.38
CA ALA A 75 -12.10 -0.23 12.99
C ALA A 75 -12.73 1.16 12.84
N THR A 76 -12.01 2.18 13.32
CA THR A 76 -12.53 3.55 13.50
C THR A 76 -12.27 4.53 12.35
N GLU A 77 -11.69 4.09 11.21
CA GLU A 77 -11.31 5.00 10.10
C GLU A 77 -12.47 5.84 9.57
N HIS A 78 -13.64 5.24 9.37
CA HIS A 78 -14.84 5.94 8.90
C HIS A 78 -15.30 7.04 9.88
N LEU A 79 -15.09 6.87 11.19
CA LEU A 79 -15.36 7.91 12.19
C LEU A 79 -14.39 9.09 12.05
N PHE A 80 -13.10 8.82 11.78
CA PHE A 80 -12.13 9.89 11.51
C PHE A 80 -12.38 10.57 10.18
N ALA A 81 -12.86 9.84 9.17
CA ALA A 81 -13.30 10.42 7.92
C ALA A 81 -14.49 11.38 8.14
N ARG A 82 -15.49 11.00 8.96
CA ARG A 82 -16.59 11.87 9.36
C ARG A 82 -16.11 13.16 10.02
N ASP A 83 -15.18 13.07 10.97
CA ASP A 83 -14.65 14.26 11.65
C ASP A 83 -13.85 15.15 10.70
N THR A 84 -13.03 14.56 9.83
CA THR A 84 -12.29 15.29 8.80
C THR A 84 -13.25 16.01 7.84
N ALA A 85 -14.31 15.32 7.41
CA ALA A 85 -15.34 15.89 6.56
C ALA A 85 -16.06 17.08 7.21
N ARG A 86 -16.34 17.02 8.52
CA ARG A 86 -16.92 18.15 9.28
C ARG A 86 -15.99 19.36 9.27
N MET A 87 -14.69 19.16 9.54
CA MET A 87 -13.70 20.25 9.51
C MET A 87 -13.58 20.89 8.11
N LEU A 88 -13.67 20.07 7.06
CA LEU A 88 -13.55 20.55 5.68
C LEU A 88 -14.86 21.13 5.13
N GLY A 89 -16.01 20.79 5.71
CA GLY A 89 -17.33 21.22 5.25
C GLY A 89 -17.85 20.43 4.05
N THR A 90 -17.46 19.15 3.92
CA THR A 90 -17.85 18.29 2.78
C THR A 90 -19.19 17.59 2.99
N ASN A 91 -19.84 17.19 1.89
CA ASN A 91 -21.05 16.37 1.94
C ASN A 91 -20.68 14.88 2.10
N HIS A 92 -20.40 14.50 3.34
CA HIS A 92 -19.88 13.17 3.64
C HIS A 92 -20.95 12.12 3.75
N ARG A 93 -20.68 10.96 3.15
CA ARG A 93 -21.46 9.75 3.33
C ARG A 93 -20.51 8.62 3.68
N ASP A 94 -20.88 7.83 4.65
CA ASP A 94 -20.17 6.62 5.01
C ASP A 94 -21.16 5.50 5.28
N ASP A 95 -20.68 4.29 5.11
CA ASP A 95 -21.43 3.07 5.32
C ASP A 95 -20.57 2.06 6.11
N VAL A 96 -21.21 1.07 6.72
CA VAL A 96 -20.55 0.06 7.54
C VAL A 96 -20.77 -1.31 6.93
N LEU A 97 -19.68 -2.02 6.65
CA LEU A 97 -19.74 -3.34 6.03
C LEU A 97 -20.13 -4.43 7.01
N THR A 98 -21.02 -5.32 6.54
CA THR A 98 -21.39 -6.56 7.24
C THR A 98 -20.48 -7.74 6.84
N PRO A 99 -20.28 -8.74 7.71
CA PRO A 99 -19.33 -9.85 7.51
C PRO A 99 -19.54 -10.76 6.28
N ASP A 100 -20.68 -10.70 5.59
CA ASP A 100 -20.99 -11.59 4.45
C ASP A 100 -20.15 -11.34 3.18
N ALA A 101 -19.18 -10.44 3.28
CA ALA A 101 -18.26 -10.07 2.21
C ALA A 101 -17.42 -11.26 1.68
N MET A 102 -17.29 -12.35 2.46
CA MET A 102 -16.61 -13.58 2.05
C MET A 102 -17.23 -14.23 0.82
N ARG A 103 -18.55 -14.12 0.64
CA ARG A 103 -19.24 -14.66 -0.53
C ARG A 103 -18.82 -13.97 -1.83
N MET A 104 -18.21 -12.79 -1.74
CA MET A 104 -17.76 -12.03 -2.91
C MET A 104 -16.35 -12.43 -3.38
N LEU A 105 -15.57 -13.17 -2.60
CA LEU A 105 -14.18 -13.47 -2.94
C LEU A 105 -14.01 -14.24 -4.25
N PRO A 106 -14.79 -15.30 -4.54
CA PRO A 106 -14.67 -16.00 -5.81
C PRO A 106 -14.99 -15.09 -7.00
N ASP A 107 -16.00 -14.23 -6.87
CA ASP A 107 -16.38 -13.27 -7.92
C ASP A 107 -15.27 -12.23 -8.15
N ILE A 108 -14.69 -11.67 -7.08
CA ILE A 108 -13.55 -10.76 -7.15
C ILE A 108 -12.37 -11.42 -7.88
N ALA A 109 -11.96 -12.61 -7.43
CA ALA A 109 -10.82 -13.32 -8.00
C ALA A 109 -11.05 -13.67 -9.49
N SER A 110 -12.28 -13.99 -9.88
CA SER A 110 -12.62 -14.32 -11.28
C SER A 110 -12.51 -13.12 -12.24
N ARG A 111 -12.62 -11.89 -11.73
CA ARG A 111 -12.64 -10.65 -12.52
C ARG A 111 -11.30 -9.91 -12.56
N LEU A 112 -10.29 -10.45 -11.89
CA LEU A 112 -8.92 -9.93 -11.95
C LEU A 112 -8.20 -10.52 -13.15
N ASP A 113 -7.57 -9.69 -13.99
CA ASP A 113 -6.77 -10.15 -15.14
C ASP A 113 -5.59 -11.02 -14.70
N GLU A 114 -4.93 -10.63 -13.61
CA GLU A 114 -3.82 -11.29 -12.94
C GLU A 114 -4.15 -11.48 -11.45
N PRO A 115 -3.63 -12.52 -10.78
CA PRO A 115 -3.90 -12.72 -9.36
C PRO A 115 -3.32 -11.56 -8.53
N ASN A 116 -4.15 -10.87 -7.76
CA ASN A 116 -3.73 -9.75 -6.90
C ASN A 116 -4.05 -10.07 -5.43
N GLY A 117 -3.01 -10.36 -4.65
CA GLY A 117 -3.10 -10.70 -3.24
C GLY A 117 -3.20 -9.52 -2.27
N ASP A 118 -3.48 -8.29 -2.73
CA ASP A 118 -3.67 -7.16 -1.83
C ASP A 118 -4.98 -7.34 -1.03
N SER A 119 -4.87 -7.39 0.29
CA SER A 119 -6.00 -7.52 1.22
C SER A 119 -7.04 -6.42 1.07
N SER A 120 -6.63 -5.26 0.56
CA SER A 120 -7.50 -4.11 0.38
C SER A 120 -8.42 -4.22 -0.85
N CYS A 121 -8.33 -5.28 -1.67
CA CYS A 121 -9.20 -5.46 -2.84
C CYS A 121 -10.69 -5.44 -2.46
N LEU A 122 -11.07 -6.25 -1.47
CA LEU A 122 -12.45 -6.32 -1.02
C LEU A 122 -12.96 -4.99 -0.42
N PRO A 123 -12.25 -4.35 0.54
CA PRO A 123 -12.60 -3.01 1.01
C PRO A 123 -12.74 -1.98 -0.12
N THR A 124 -11.83 -2.01 -1.11
CA THR A 124 -11.85 -1.06 -2.23
C THR A 124 -13.04 -1.29 -3.15
N LEU A 125 -13.40 -2.54 -3.44
CA LEU A 125 -14.59 -2.87 -4.24
C LEU A 125 -15.87 -2.37 -3.55
N LEU A 126 -15.96 -2.60 -2.24
CA LEU A 126 -17.12 -2.24 -1.45
C LEU A 126 -17.27 -0.72 -1.34
N LEU A 127 -16.18 -0.01 -1.04
CA LEU A 127 -16.14 1.46 -1.08
C LEU A 127 -16.54 1.98 -2.48
N SER A 128 -16.00 1.38 -3.54
CA SER A 128 -16.32 1.79 -4.91
C SER A 128 -17.79 1.55 -5.26
N ARG A 129 -18.37 0.43 -4.83
CA ARG A 129 -19.78 0.11 -5.03
C ARG A 129 -20.69 1.11 -4.34
N PHE A 130 -20.36 1.47 -3.10
CA PHE A 130 -21.09 2.48 -2.34
C PHE A 130 -20.98 3.86 -2.98
N THR A 131 -19.76 4.31 -3.29
CA THR A 131 -19.50 5.59 -3.94
C THR A 131 -20.20 5.71 -5.29
N ARG A 132 -20.26 4.62 -6.06
CA ARG A 132 -20.91 4.62 -7.39
C ARG A 132 -22.39 5.00 -7.34
N GLN A 133 -23.07 4.76 -6.21
CA GLN A 133 -24.48 5.14 -6.05
C GLN A 133 -24.70 6.66 -6.15
N PHE A 134 -23.65 7.46 -5.98
CA PHE A 134 -23.73 8.92 -5.91
C PHE A 134 -22.92 9.62 -7.00
N VAL A 135 -21.75 9.08 -7.35
CA VAL A 135 -20.81 9.71 -8.31
C VAL A 135 -20.29 8.71 -9.34
N THR A 136 -19.81 9.22 -10.47
CA THR A 136 -19.19 8.40 -11.54
C THR A 136 -17.67 8.51 -11.51
N VAL A 137 -17.14 9.58 -10.91
CA VAL A 137 -15.71 9.82 -10.74
C VAL A 137 -15.39 10.06 -9.26
N ALA A 138 -14.28 9.52 -8.76
CA ALA A 138 -13.77 9.80 -7.43
C ALA A 138 -12.27 10.11 -7.47
N LEU A 139 -11.83 11.07 -6.65
CA LEU A 139 -10.39 11.29 -6.39
C LEU A 139 -9.96 10.47 -5.17
N SER A 140 -8.76 9.88 -5.21
CA SER A 140 -8.17 9.15 -4.10
C SER A 140 -6.86 9.80 -3.59
N GLY A 141 -6.38 9.31 -2.45
CA GLY A 141 -5.08 9.68 -1.87
C GLY A 141 -3.93 8.75 -2.28
N ASP A 142 -4.11 7.86 -3.25
CA ASP A 142 -3.08 6.89 -3.65
C ASP A 142 -1.83 7.59 -4.19
N GLY A 143 -0.66 7.03 -3.89
CA GLY A 143 0.66 7.60 -4.23
C GLY A 143 1.29 8.41 -3.10
N GLY A 144 0.52 8.80 -2.08
CA GLY A 144 1.05 9.57 -0.96
C GLY A 144 2.10 8.81 -0.14
N ASP A 145 1.96 7.49 0.02
CA ASP A 145 2.95 6.66 0.74
C ASP A 145 4.23 6.47 -0.05
N GLU A 146 4.09 6.13 -1.33
CA GLU A 146 5.16 5.77 -2.24
C GLU A 146 6.01 7.00 -2.60
N LEU A 147 5.37 8.15 -2.78
CA LEU A 147 6.08 9.37 -3.11
C LEU A 147 6.64 10.11 -1.90
N PHE A 148 6.07 9.96 -0.70
CA PHE A 148 6.51 10.76 0.46
C PHE A 148 7.06 9.91 1.63
N GLY A 149 7.32 8.62 1.41
CA GLY A 149 7.97 7.78 2.41
C GLY A 149 7.05 7.39 3.58
N GLY A 150 5.81 7.02 3.26
CA GLY A 150 4.75 6.77 4.24
C GLY A 150 4.77 5.45 4.98
N TYR A 151 5.28 4.40 4.35
CA TYR A 151 5.14 3.06 4.88
C TYR A 151 6.03 2.79 6.09
N GLY A 152 5.48 2.04 7.05
CA GLY A 152 6.23 1.54 8.20
C GLY A 152 7.50 0.79 7.79
N ARG A 153 7.43 -0.05 6.75
CA ARG A 153 8.59 -0.79 6.22
C ARG A 153 9.75 0.09 5.72
N TYR A 154 9.48 1.32 5.25
CA TYR A 154 10.56 2.28 4.97
C TYR A 154 11.23 2.73 6.27
N LYS A 155 10.41 3.24 7.20
CA LYS A 155 10.85 3.76 8.50
C LYS A 155 11.65 2.71 9.28
N ASP A 156 11.15 1.48 9.33
CA ASP A 156 11.78 0.39 10.07
C ASP A 156 13.13 0.01 9.44
N THR A 157 13.20 -0.05 8.10
CA THR A 157 14.45 -0.31 7.38
C THR A 157 15.49 0.79 7.59
N LEU A 158 15.05 2.06 7.59
CA LEU A 158 15.92 3.21 7.84
C LEU A 158 16.44 3.23 9.29
N ASN A 159 15.55 3.03 10.26
CA ASN A 159 15.90 3.00 11.69
C ASN A 159 16.94 1.93 11.99
N GLU A 160 16.73 0.71 11.49
CA GLU A 160 17.66 -0.40 11.72
C GLU A 160 18.99 -0.20 11.01
N THR A 161 18.96 0.26 9.76
CA THR A 161 20.20 0.56 9.01
C THR A 161 21.00 1.66 9.72
N ALA A 162 20.32 2.67 10.26
CA ALA A 162 20.96 3.75 11.01
C ALA A 162 21.46 3.31 12.40
N ALA A 163 20.85 2.30 13.01
CA ALA A 163 21.32 1.71 14.27
C ALA A 163 22.62 0.93 14.06
N ASP A 164 22.70 0.09 13.03
CA ASP A 164 23.91 -0.67 12.68
C ASP A 164 25.07 0.24 12.27
N ALA A 165 24.76 1.37 11.63
CA ALA A 165 25.74 2.39 11.29
C ALA A 165 26.40 3.02 12.54
N ARG A 166 25.64 3.14 13.65
CA ARG A 166 26.07 3.80 14.89
C ARG A 166 26.62 2.83 15.94
N GLY A 167 26.27 1.54 15.89
CA GLY A 167 26.65 0.56 16.91
C GLY A 167 28.03 -0.07 16.71
N PHE A 168 29.07 0.45 17.39
CA PHE A 168 30.38 -0.21 17.47
C PHE A 168 30.28 -1.64 18.02
N LEU A 169 29.49 -1.83 19.09
CA LEU A 169 29.22 -3.14 19.70
C LEU A 169 28.51 -4.10 18.74
N THR A 170 27.51 -3.62 17.99
CA THR A 170 26.80 -4.43 16.98
C THR A 170 27.77 -4.94 15.91
N ARG A 171 28.67 -4.08 15.40
CA ARG A 171 29.68 -4.47 14.41
C ARG A 171 30.68 -5.47 14.98
N LEU A 172 31.09 -5.31 16.24
CA LEU A 172 31.98 -6.25 16.91
C LEU A 172 31.31 -7.62 17.12
N GLN A 173 30.05 -7.65 17.57
CA GLN A 173 29.27 -8.87 17.76
C GLN A 173 29.07 -9.63 16.44
N LEU A 174 28.70 -8.93 15.36
CA LEU A 174 28.58 -9.53 14.02
C LEU A 174 29.92 -10.16 13.58
N ARG A 175 31.04 -9.45 13.80
CA ARG A 175 32.38 -9.96 13.47
C ARG A 175 32.76 -11.20 14.29
N VAL A 176 32.45 -11.21 15.58
CA VAL A 176 32.70 -12.38 16.46
C VAL A 176 31.86 -13.59 16.04
N ARG A 177 30.64 -13.37 15.54
CA ARG A 177 29.75 -14.42 15.02
C ARG A 177 30.03 -14.84 13.57
N GLY A 178 30.94 -14.15 12.87
CA GLY A 178 31.20 -14.39 11.44
C GLY A 178 30.06 -13.95 10.52
N GLU A 179 29.14 -13.12 11.01
CA GLU A 179 27.97 -12.65 10.27
C GLU A 179 28.26 -11.32 9.56
N ARG A 180 27.64 -11.10 8.39
CA ARG A 180 27.70 -9.82 7.68
C ARG A 180 26.57 -8.89 8.16
N ALA A 181 26.84 -7.59 8.21
CA ALA A 181 25.79 -6.61 8.46
C ALA A 181 24.72 -6.65 7.35
N MET A 182 23.45 -6.58 7.74
CA MET A 182 22.36 -6.58 6.79
C MET A 182 22.31 -5.26 6.01
N THR A 183 22.22 -5.36 4.68
CA THR A 183 22.07 -4.22 3.80
C THR A 183 20.63 -3.72 3.78
N VAL A 184 20.39 -2.54 3.18
CA VAL A 184 19.04 -2.05 2.86
C VAL A 184 18.28 -3.11 2.05
N ALA A 185 18.94 -3.73 1.07
CA ALA A 185 18.35 -4.80 0.27
C ALA A 185 17.94 -6.02 1.11
N ASP A 186 18.81 -6.48 2.01
CA ASP A 186 18.51 -7.62 2.90
C ASP A 186 17.31 -7.34 3.80
N ARG A 187 17.25 -6.15 4.40
CA ARG A 187 16.17 -5.76 5.31
C ARG A 187 14.86 -5.53 4.59
N TYR A 188 14.91 -4.89 3.43
CA TYR A 188 13.72 -4.46 2.72
C TYR A 188 13.07 -5.58 1.91
N LEU A 189 13.86 -6.38 1.18
CA LEU A 189 13.36 -7.57 0.47
C LEU A 189 13.10 -8.76 1.40
N GLY A 190 13.41 -8.64 2.69
CA GLY A 190 13.03 -9.62 3.69
C GLY A 190 11.50 -9.73 3.87
N PRO A 191 11.04 -10.23 5.03
CA PRO A 191 9.61 -10.51 5.27
C PRO A 191 8.72 -9.25 5.31
N ARG A 192 9.32 -8.06 5.22
CA ARG A 192 8.61 -6.78 5.10
C ARG A 192 7.97 -6.56 3.73
N TRP A 193 8.49 -7.24 2.71
CA TRP A 193 8.12 -6.99 1.32
C TRP A 193 7.78 -8.27 0.59
N LEU A 194 8.69 -9.25 0.62
CA LEU A 194 8.43 -10.53 0.00
C LEU A 194 7.56 -11.37 0.95
N MET A 195 6.34 -11.63 0.51
CA MET A 195 5.38 -12.51 1.22
C MET A 195 5.97 -13.91 1.42
N PHE A 196 6.71 -14.40 0.42
CA PHE A 196 7.45 -15.65 0.48
C PHE A 196 8.91 -15.39 0.11
N GLN A 197 9.83 -15.88 0.94
CA GLN A 197 11.26 -15.86 0.61
C GLN A 197 11.55 -16.87 -0.52
N PRO A 198 12.59 -16.65 -1.36
CA PRO A 198 12.91 -17.50 -2.50
C PRO A 198 13.00 -18.99 -2.17
N GLU A 199 13.55 -19.32 -0.99
CA GLU A 199 13.70 -20.70 -0.52
C GLU A 199 12.33 -21.33 -0.25
N ARG A 200 11.38 -20.57 0.31
CA ARG A 200 10.03 -21.04 0.56
C ARG A 200 9.23 -21.19 -0.74
N VAL A 201 9.45 -20.32 -1.72
CA VAL A 201 8.86 -20.47 -3.05
C VAL A 201 9.40 -21.74 -3.74
N ALA A 202 10.71 -21.99 -3.66
CA ALA A 202 11.31 -23.19 -4.22
C ALA A 202 10.78 -24.47 -3.55
N GLU A 203 10.60 -24.47 -2.23
CA GLU A 203 9.96 -25.56 -1.50
C GLU A 203 8.52 -25.82 -2.00
N LEU A 204 7.71 -24.76 -2.14
CA LEU A 204 6.33 -24.87 -2.64
C LEU A 204 6.26 -25.35 -4.09
N LEU A 205 7.24 -25.01 -4.93
CA LEU A 205 7.32 -25.48 -6.31
C LEU A 205 7.87 -26.91 -6.43
N GLY A 206 8.60 -27.41 -5.43
CA GLY A 206 9.40 -28.64 -5.53
C GLY A 206 10.63 -28.50 -6.45
N THR A 207 10.91 -27.30 -6.94
CA THR A 207 12.01 -26.98 -7.86
C THR A 207 12.64 -25.63 -7.48
N PRO A 208 13.87 -25.33 -7.94
CA PRO A 208 14.37 -23.96 -7.86
C PRO A 208 13.40 -22.94 -8.47
N ILE A 209 13.42 -21.71 -7.98
CA ILE A 209 12.58 -20.64 -8.55
C ILE A 209 12.89 -20.46 -10.06
N PRO A 210 11.89 -20.12 -10.88
CA PRO A 210 12.10 -19.94 -12.32
C PRO A 210 13.19 -18.91 -12.64
N PRO A 211 14.01 -19.10 -13.69
CA PRO A 211 15.10 -18.20 -14.03
C PRO A 211 14.67 -16.73 -14.21
N ARG A 212 13.46 -16.51 -14.75
CA ARG A 212 12.87 -15.16 -14.88
C ARG A 212 12.64 -14.52 -13.51
N ALA A 213 12.06 -15.24 -12.56
CA ALA A 213 11.83 -14.73 -11.20
C ALA A 213 13.15 -14.43 -10.48
N ALA A 214 14.16 -15.29 -10.63
CA ALA A 214 15.49 -15.06 -10.09
C ALA A 214 16.16 -13.80 -10.68
N HIS A 215 16.00 -13.58 -11.98
CA HIS A 215 16.49 -12.38 -12.66
C HIS A 215 15.76 -11.12 -12.17
N GLU A 216 14.43 -11.16 -12.02
CA GLU A 216 13.64 -10.04 -11.50
C GLU A 216 14.06 -9.67 -10.07
N LEU A 217 14.19 -10.65 -9.16
CA LEU A 217 14.68 -10.42 -7.79
C LEU A 217 16.08 -9.80 -7.77
N SER A 218 16.98 -10.26 -8.64
CA SER A 218 18.31 -9.69 -8.78
C SER A 218 18.26 -8.24 -9.27
N SER A 219 17.35 -7.93 -10.20
CA SER A 219 17.13 -6.55 -10.68
C SER A 219 16.59 -5.62 -9.59
N TRP A 220 15.71 -6.12 -8.72
CA TRP A 220 15.16 -5.36 -7.59
C TRP A 220 16.24 -5.08 -6.55
N ARG A 221 17.06 -6.09 -6.26
CA ARG A 221 18.21 -5.96 -5.37
C ARG A 221 19.21 -4.92 -5.88
N ALA A 222 19.49 -4.91 -7.18
CA ALA A 222 20.38 -3.90 -7.78
C ALA A 222 19.89 -2.45 -7.58
N ILE A 223 18.57 -2.21 -7.55
CA ILE A 223 18.00 -0.89 -7.25
C ILE A 223 18.28 -0.50 -5.78
N LEU A 224 18.15 -1.45 -4.86
CA LEU A 224 18.38 -1.24 -3.42
C LEU A 224 19.87 -1.10 -3.06
N ASP A 225 20.74 -1.68 -3.86
CA ASP A 225 22.19 -1.62 -3.69
C ASP A 225 22.83 -0.38 -4.36
N ASP A 226 22.06 0.44 -5.09
CA ASP A 226 22.54 1.68 -5.74
C ASP A 226 23.03 2.72 -4.73
N LYS A 227 24.34 2.73 -4.47
CA LYS A 227 25.00 3.64 -3.53
C LYS A 227 24.94 5.11 -3.92
N GLY A 228 24.56 5.45 -5.16
CA GLY A 228 24.39 6.82 -5.62
C GLY A 228 23.13 7.52 -5.11
N ARG A 229 22.23 6.78 -4.43
CA ARG A 229 20.96 7.29 -3.89
C ARG A 229 20.87 7.05 -2.39
N THR A 230 20.05 7.83 -1.69
CA THR A 230 19.74 7.56 -0.28
C THR A 230 18.93 6.26 -0.14
N PRO A 231 18.96 5.56 1.01
CA PRO A 231 18.13 4.38 1.21
C PRO A 231 16.63 4.62 0.97
N MET A 232 16.10 5.79 1.36
CA MET A 232 14.70 6.16 1.11
C MET A 232 14.41 6.23 -0.40
N GLN A 233 15.27 6.90 -1.17
CA GLN A 233 15.12 7.00 -2.62
C GLN A 233 15.15 5.63 -3.31
N ARG A 234 16.03 4.72 -2.86
CA ARG A 234 16.15 3.37 -3.43
C ARG A 234 14.88 2.54 -3.20
N MET A 235 14.37 2.54 -1.97
CA MET A 235 13.15 1.82 -1.62
C MET A 235 11.93 2.36 -2.39
N ARG A 236 11.76 3.68 -2.46
CA ARG A 236 10.69 4.32 -3.24
C ARG A 236 10.82 4.04 -4.75
N ALA A 237 12.05 4.02 -5.28
CA ALA A 237 12.29 3.69 -6.68
C ALA A 237 11.95 2.23 -7.01
N LEU A 238 12.21 1.30 -6.08
CA LEU A 238 11.78 -0.08 -6.22
C LEU A 238 10.25 -0.16 -6.26
N ASP A 239 9.58 0.44 -5.28
CA ASP A 239 8.11 0.40 -5.18
C ASP A 239 7.42 1.02 -6.39
N ALA A 240 7.97 2.10 -6.93
CA ALA A 240 7.45 2.71 -8.14
C ALA A 240 7.56 1.81 -9.37
N ARG A 241 8.54 0.90 -9.38
CA ARG A 241 8.75 -0.05 -10.47
C ARG A 241 7.96 -1.35 -10.30
N THR A 242 7.68 -1.76 -9.07
CA THR A 242 7.13 -3.09 -8.79
C THR A 242 5.77 -3.02 -8.11
N TYR A 243 5.69 -2.44 -6.92
CA TYR A 243 4.49 -2.55 -6.08
C TYR A 243 3.35 -1.63 -6.46
N MET A 244 3.64 -0.40 -6.89
CA MET A 244 2.60 0.46 -7.44
C MET A 244 1.92 -0.18 -8.65
N PRO A 245 2.67 -0.52 -9.74
CA PRO A 245 2.04 -1.12 -10.92
C PRO A 245 1.64 -2.59 -10.74
N GLY A 246 2.21 -3.31 -9.78
CA GLY A 246 1.96 -4.74 -9.59
C GLY A 246 0.90 -5.09 -8.53
N ALA A 247 0.62 -4.19 -7.59
CA ALA A 247 -0.35 -4.45 -6.51
C ALA A 247 -1.34 -3.29 -6.33
N VAL A 248 -0.84 -2.09 -6.03
CA VAL A 248 -1.67 -0.96 -5.56
C VAL A 248 -2.60 -0.43 -6.66
N LEU A 249 -2.05 -0.05 -7.81
CA LEU A 249 -2.82 0.58 -8.89
C LEU A 249 -3.76 -0.40 -9.58
N PRO A 250 -3.36 -1.64 -9.92
CA PRO A 250 -4.29 -2.62 -10.46
C PRO A 250 -5.43 -2.92 -9.50
N LYS A 251 -5.18 -2.98 -8.18
CA LYS A 251 -6.27 -3.12 -7.21
C LYS A 251 -7.28 -1.99 -7.35
N VAL A 252 -6.83 -0.73 -7.24
CA VAL A 252 -7.75 0.42 -7.25
C VAL A 252 -8.52 0.49 -8.55
N ASP A 253 -7.82 0.35 -9.68
CA ASP A 253 -8.41 0.34 -11.02
C ASP A 253 -9.44 -0.78 -11.17
N ARG A 254 -9.06 -2.04 -10.91
CA ARG A 254 -9.96 -3.18 -11.17
C ARG A 254 -11.13 -3.25 -10.21
N MET A 255 -10.93 -2.91 -8.94
CA MET A 255 -12.04 -2.91 -7.98
C MET A 255 -13.03 -1.78 -8.26
N SER A 256 -12.56 -0.61 -8.67
CA SER A 256 -13.44 0.51 -9.00
C SER A 256 -14.14 0.36 -10.35
N MET A 257 -13.43 -0.13 -11.37
CA MET A 257 -13.99 -0.40 -12.70
C MET A 257 -15.05 -1.49 -12.69
N GLN A 258 -14.95 -2.49 -11.81
CA GLN A 258 -16.04 -3.47 -11.60
C GLN A 258 -17.36 -2.84 -11.14
N CYS A 259 -17.29 -1.62 -10.59
CA CYS A 259 -18.44 -0.82 -10.21
C CYS A 259 -18.68 0.35 -11.18
N SER A 260 -18.02 0.40 -12.34
CA SER A 260 -18.10 1.52 -13.28
C SER A 260 -17.84 2.88 -12.63
N LEU A 261 -16.89 2.94 -11.69
CA LEU A 261 -16.46 4.16 -10.98
C LEU A 261 -15.03 4.50 -11.39
N GLU A 262 -14.81 5.64 -12.04
CA GLU A 262 -13.46 6.11 -12.37
C GLU A 262 -12.76 6.65 -11.12
N VAL A 263 -11.63 6.06 -10.73
CA VAL A 263 -10.80 6.58 -9.62
C VAL A 263 -9.55 7.26 -10.17
N ARG A 264 -9.35 8.51 -9.77
CA ARG A 264 -8.20 9.34 -10.17
C ARG A 264 -7.28 9.56 -8.98
N CYS A 265 -5.97 9.44 -9.20
CA CYS A 265 -4.95 9.61 -8.15
C CYS A 265 -4.13 10.89 -8.38
N PRO A 266 -4.49 12.06 -7.80
CA PRO A 266 -3.75 13.31 -7.98
C PRO A 266 -2.31 13.25 -7.51
N LEU A 267 -2.03 12.53 -6.43
CA LEU A 267 -0.68 12.47 -5.89
C LEU A 267 0.29 11.76 -6.85
N LEU A 268 -0.20 10.98 -7.83
CA LEU A 268 0.60 10.33 -8.87
C LEU A 268 0.79 11.18 -10.14
N ASP A 269 0.55 12.49 -10.09
CA ASP A 269 0.90 13.38 -11.21
C ASP A 269 2.40 13.30 -11.54
N ARG A 270 2.74 13.27 -12.83
CA ARG A 270 4.13 13.10 -13.29
C ARG A 270 5.06 14.18 -12.73
N ASP A 271 4.63 15.44 -12.75
CA ASP A 271 5.48 16.55 -12.30
C ASP A 271 5.71 16.46 -10.78
N LEU A 272 4.67 16.06 -10.04
CA LEU A 272 4.73 15.80 -8.60
C LEU A 272 5.65 14.61 -8.27
N GLY A 273 5.58 13.52 -9.04
CA GLY A 273 6.46 12.36 -8.88
C GLY A 273 7.93 12.69 -9.15
N VAL A 274 8.21 13.51 -10.18
CA VAL A 274 9.57 13.99 -10.46
C VAL A 274 10.09 14.83 -9.29
N PHE A 275 9.31 15.81 -8.83
CA PHE A 275 9.67 16.63 -7.67
C PHE A 275 9.88 15.79 -6.40
N ALA A 276 8.96 14.87 -6.09
CA ALA A 276 9.06 14.02 -4.91
C ALA A 276 10.30 13.13 -4.95
N SER A 277 10.81 12.77 -6.14
CA SER A 277 12.03 11.96 -6.28
C SER A 277 13.32 12.72 -5.96
N SER A 278 13.31 14.06 -6.06
CA SER A 278 14.44 14.92 -5.75
C SER A 278 14.44 15.48 -4.32
N LEU A 279 13.39 15.21 -3.54
CA LEU A 279 13.30 15.68 -2.16
C LEU A 279 14.38 15.07 -1.25
N PRO A 280 15.04 15.88 -0.41
CA PRO A 280 15.90 15.37 0.66
C PRO A 280 15.12 14.48 1.65
N ASP A 281 15.74 13.40 2.11
CA ASP A 281 15.13 12.44 3.06
C ASP A 281 14.62 13.11 4.34
N ALA A 282 15.27 14.17 4.82
CA ALA A 282 14.88 14.90 6.02
C ALA A 282 13.50 15.58 5.92
N LEU A 283 13.01 15.84 4.71
CA LEU A 283 11.66 16.37 4.47
C LEU A 283 10.60 15.25 4.40
N LEU A 284 11.03 13.98 4.31
CA LEU A 284 10.15 12.83 4.20
C LEU A 284 10.07 12.07 5.54
N TRP A 285 11.19 11.97 6.24
CA TRP A 285 11.35 11.13 7.41
C TRP A 285 12.11 11.86 8.51
N GLN A 286 11.55 11.85 9.72
CA GLN A 286 12.21 12.32 10.94
C GLN A 286 12.44 11.11 11.86
N PRO A 287 13.69 10.73 12.17
CA PRO A 287 13.95 9.60 13.05
C PRO A 287 13.66 9.91 14.53
N PRO A 288 13.27 8.91 15.35
CA PRO A 288 12.90 7.55 14.96
C PRO A 288 11.42 7.45 14.51
N LEU A 289 10.64 8.52 14.71
CA LEU A 289 9.21 8.62 14.49
C LEU A 289 8.90 9.80 13.56
N GLY A 290 8.16 9.55 12.49
CA GLY A 290 7.73 10.60 11.56
C GLY A 290 7.90 10.15 10.11
N THR A 291 6.81 10.14 9.35
CA THR A 291 6.77 9.81 7.92
C THR A 291 5.95 10.85 7.17
N LYS A 292 6.25 11.04 5.88
CA LYS A 292 5.63 12.04 4.99
C LYS A 292 5.62 13.45 5.57
N GLN A 293 6.70 13.87 6.21
CA GLN A 293 6.68 15.09 7.01
C GLN A 293 6.23 16.31 6.20
N ILE A 294 6.79 16.52 5.01
CA ILE A 294 6.41 17.64 4.13
C ILE A 294 4.93 17.60 3.72
N LEU A 295 4.35 16.40 3.57
CA LEU A 295 2.93 16.24 3.23
C LEU A 295 2.04 16.57 4.41
N LYS A 296 2.44 16.17 5.63
CA LYS A 296 1.77 16.54 6.88
C LYS A 296 1.86 18.04 7.14
N ASP A 297 3.01 18.64 6.88
CA ASP A 297 3.22 20.07 7.06
C ASP A 297 2.37 20.90 6.10
N LEU A 298 2.19 20.43 4.87
CA LEU A 298 1.26 21.03 3.92
C LEU A 298 -0.20 20.81 4.35
N ALA A 299 -0.58 19.59 4.74
CA ALA A 299 -1.94 19.30 5.17
C ALA A 299 -2.35 20.05 6.46
N ALA A 300 -1.38 20.36 7.33
CA ALA A 300 -1.58 21.16 8.53
C ALA A 300 -1.96 22.63 8.27
N GLU A 301 -1.91 23.09 7.01
CA GLU A 301 -2.44 24.41 6.62
C GLU A 301 -3.97 24.40 6.46
N TYR A 302 -4.55 23.21 6.29
CA TYR A 302 -5.99 23.03 6.08
C TYR A 302 -6.70 22.38 7.26
N LEU A 303 -5.99 21.55 8.02
CA LEU A 303 -6.50 20.75 9.12
C LEU A 303 -5.59 20.87 10.36
N PRO A 304 -6.11 20.62 11.57
CA PRO A 304 -5.29 20.64 12.78
C PRO A 304 -4.07 19.72 12.66
N ARG A 305 -2.88 20.21 13.03
CA ARG A 305 -1.61 19.46 12.96
C ARG A 305 -1.68 18.13 13.71
N GLU A 306 -2.24 18.15 14.91
CA GLU A 306 -2.45 16.95 15.73
C GLU A 306 -3.25 15.86 15.02
N TRP A 307 -4.16 16.24 14.11
CA TRP A 307 -4.94 15.32 13.30
C TRP A 307 -4.09 14.66 12.21
N MET A 308 -3.15 15.40 11.60
CA MET A 308 -2.23 14.92 10.57
C MET A 308 -1.09 14.05 11.13
N GLU A 309 -0.78 14.19 12.42
CA GLU A 309 0.30 13.45 13.09
C GLU A 309 -0.17 12.11 13.70
N ARG A 310 -1.47 11.83 13.65
CA ARG A 310 -2.06 10.58 14.14
C ARG A 310 -1.44 9.35 13.48
N ARG A 311 -1.44 8.24 14.22
CA ARG A 311 -1.03 6.95 13.69
C ARG A 311 -1.99 6.53 12.56
N LYS A 312 -1.42 6.22 11.40
CA LYS A 312 -2.15 5.65 10.27
C LYS A 312 -2.73 4.30 10.68
N MET A 313 -4.04 4.16 10.50
CA MET A 313 -4.71 2.87 10.43
C MET A 313 -4.64 2.41 8.96
N GLY A 314 -4.57 1.10 8.73
CA GLY A 314 -4.49 0.57 7.38
C GLY A 314 -5.88 0.32 6.82
N PHE A 315 -6.10 0.66 5.55
CA PHE A 315 -7.31 0.27 4.79
C PHE A 315 -7.21 -1.20 4.34
N GLY A 316 -6.89 -2.08 5.29
CA GLY A 316 -6.84 -3.52 5.09
C GLY A 316 -8.12 -4.18 5.58
N LEU A 317 -8.16 -5.49 5.43
CA LEU A 317 -9.18 -6.29 6.09
C LEU A 317 -9.06 -6.11 7.60
N PRO A 318 -10.16 -5.83 8.32
CA PRO A 318 -10.13 -5.82 9.77
C PRO A 318 -9.71 -7.21 10.24
N SER A 319 -8.81 -7.24 11.22
CA SER A 319 -8.36 -8.48 11.86
C SER A 319 -9.53 -9.32 12.40
N ASP A 320 -10.67 -8.67 12.66
CA ASP A 320 -11.82 -9.25 13.33
C ASP A 320 -13.01 -9.47 12.39
N CYS A 321 -12.96 -8.95 11.15
CA CYS A 321 -13.96 -9.32 10.13
C CYS A 321 -13.82 -10.78 9.73
N TRP A 322 -12.60 -11.32 9.80
CA TRP A 322 -12.27 -12.69 9.51
C TRP A 322 -11.59 -13.29 10.72
N SER A 323 -12.30 -14.16 11.44
CA SER A 323 -11.60 -14.93 12.45
C SER A 323 -10.53 -15.78 11.76
N GLN A 324 -9.40 -15.99 12.44
CA GLN A 324 -8.39 -16.93 11.97
C GLN A 324 -9.02 -18.28 11.58
N SER A 325 -10.02 -18.73 12.34
CA SER A 325 -10.75 -19.98 12.08
C SER A 325 -11.55 -19.98 10.77
N GLU A 326 -12.18 -18.86 10.39
CA GLU A 326 -12.93 -18.76 9.13
C GLU A 326 -12.00 -18.78 7.92
N LEU A 327 -10.87 -18.06 7.98
CA LEU A 327 -9.88 -18.07 6.91
C LEU A 327 -9.21 -19.42 6.76
N LEU A 328 -8.88 -20.06 7.88
CA LEU A 328 -8.32 -21.40 7.86
C LEU A 328 -9.30 -22.39 7.26
N LYS A 329 -10.58 -22.33 7.66
CA LYS A 329 -11.61 -23.21 7.09
C LYS A 329 -11.72 -23.01 5.57
N LEU A 330 -11.79 -21.75 5.10
CA LEU A 330 -11.83 -21.48 3.66
C LEU A 330 -10.57 -22.01 2.95
N ALA A 331 -9.40 -21.86 3.55
CA ALA A 331 -8.14 -22.37 3.01
C ALA A 331 -8.11 -23.89 2.95
N GLU A 332 -8.59 -24.58 3.98
CA GLU A 332 -8.69 -26.04 3.98
C GLU A 332 -9.67 -26.55 2.92
N ASP A 333 -10.81 -25.88 2.78
CA ASP A 333 -11.82 -26.22 1.77
C ASP A 333 -11.33 -25.94 0.34
N SER A 334 -10.52 -24.89 0.13
CA SER A 334 -10.10 -24.44 -1.21
C SER A 334 -8.76 -25.02 -1.66
N LEU A 335 -7.82 -25.27 -0.73
CA LEU A 335 -6.46 -25.75 -1.00
C LEU A 335 -6.31 -27.27 -0.80
N GLY A 336 -7.44 -27.99 -0.70
CA GLY A 336 -7.53 -29.43 -0.53
C GLY A 336 -7.08 -30.24 -1.75
N GLY A 337 -7.50 -31.51 -1.82
CA GLY A 337 -7.02 -32.47 -2.84
C GLY A 337 -7.34 -32.12 -4.29
N ASP A 338 -8.38 -31.31 -4.53
CA ASP A 338 -8.84 -30.87 -5.84
C ASP A 338 -8.33 -29.47 -6.26
N ALA A 339 -7.49 -28.85 -5.41
CA ALA A 339 -7.02 -27.49 -5.60
C ALA A 339 -6.32 -27.27 -6.95
N ALA A 340 -6.59 -26.12 -7.55
CA ALA A 340 -6.01 -25.70 -8.81
C ALA A 340 -4.52 -25.43 -8.73
N LEU A 341 -4.06 -24.97 -7.57
CA LEU A 341 -2.65 -24.81 -7.28
C LEU A 341 -1.81 -26.08 -7.40
N ARG A 342 -2.40 -27.28 -7.28
CA ARG A 342 -1.65 -28.55 -7.38
C ARG A 342 -1.09 -28.83 -8.79
N ASP A 343 -1.60 -28.16 -9.82
CA ASP A 343 -1.01 -28.22 -11.17
C ASP A 343 0.31 -27.43 -11.26
N HIS A 344 0.56 -26.56 -10.30
CA HIS A 344 1.67 -25.60 -10.32
C HIS A 344 2.62 -25.72 -9.13
N LEU A 345 2.15 -26.28 -8.01
CA LEU A 345 2.88 -26.42 -6.76
C LEU A 345 2.99 -27.90 -6.36
N ASP A 346 4.03 -28.23 -5.60
CA ASP A 346 4.17 -29.54 -4.97
C ASP A 346 3.06 -29.75 -3.94
N GLY A 347 2.27 -30.81 -4.12
CA GLY A 347 1.11 -31.09 -3.28
C GLY A 347 1.45 -31.36 -1.83
N VAL A 348 2.61 -31.98 -1.54
CA VAL A 348 3.05 -32.27 -0.17
C VAL A 348 3.50 -30.99 0.54
N ALA A 349 4.18 -30.10 -0.17
CA ALA A 349 4.57 -28.78 0.32
C ALA A 349 3.34 -27.89 0.55
N LEU A 350 2.34 -27.92 -0.34
CA LEU A 350 1.07 -27.21 -0.15
C LEU A 350 0.32 -27.71 1.10
N ASP A 351 0.20 -29.03 1.29
CA ASP A 351 -0.44 -29.61 2.48
C ASP A 351 0.31 -29.21 3.77
N ARG A 352 1.64 -29.19 3.72
CA ARG A 352 2.47 -28.71 4.83
C ARG A 352 2.20 -27.23 5.12
N PHE A 353 2.18 -26.38 4.09
CA PHE A 353 1.90 -24.96 4.24
C PHE A 353 0.55 -24.70 4.90
N VAL A 354 -0.52 -25.39 4.47
CA VAL A 354 -1.86 -25.25 5.06
C VAL A 354 -1.85 -25.72 6.52
N ARG A 355 -1.23 -26.86 6.82
CA ARG A 355 -1.12 -27.36 8.21
C ARG A 355 -0.36 -26.41 9.13
N GLU A 356 0.71 -25.77 8.66
CA GLU A 356 1.47 -24.78 9.43
C GLU A 356 0.59 -23.60 9.87
N GLN A 357 -0.41 -23.21 9.08
CA GLN A 357 -1.28 -22.08 9.43
C GLN A 357 -2.22 -22.39 10.62
N ARG A 358 -2.38 -23.67 10.99
CA ARG A 358 -3.17 -24.07 12.18
C ARG A 358 -2.50 -23.68 13.49
N ASP A 359 -1.18 -23.55 13.50
CA ASP A 359 -0.45 -23.06 14.67
C ASP A 359 -0.53 -21.52 14.72
N PRO A 360 -1.13 -20.93 15.76
CA PRO A 360 -1.20 -19.47 15.90
C PRO A 360 0.16 -18.76 15.86
N ASN A 361 1.26 -19.46 16.23
CA ASN A 361 2.61 -18.89 16.17
C ASN A 361 3.17 -18.81 14.74
N HIS A 362 2.63 -19.62 13.82
CA HIS A 362 3.06 -19.67 12.42
C HIS A 362 2.02 -19.07 11.45
N PHE A 363 0.78 -18.87 11.91
CA PHE A 363 -0.29 -18.25 11.14
C PHE A 363 0.14 -16.89 10.59
N SER A 364 -0.11 -16.70 9.30
CA SER A 364 0.12 -15.41 8.66
C SER A 364 -0.95 -15.16 7.60
N ILE A 365 -1.86 -14.23 7.91
CA ILE A 365 -2.85 -13.75 6.93
C ILE A 365 -2.16 -13.26 5.66
N TYR A 366 -1.01 -12.59 5.78
CA TYR A 366 -0.22 -12.08 4.64
C TYR A 366 0.34 -13.16 3.72
N ARG A 367 0.41 -14.42 4.16
CA ARG A 367 0.82 -15.57 3.34
C ARG A 367 -0.36 -16.41 2.87
N LEU A 368 -1.32 -16.65 3.75
CA LEU A 368 -2.50 -17.46 3.44
C LEU A 368 -3.42 -16.76 2.43
N TRP A 369 -3.59 -15.44 2.55
CA TRP A 369 -4.48 -14.67 1.70
C TRP A 369 -4.08 -14.67 0.21
N PRO A 370 -2.83 -14.37 -0.18
CA PRO A 370 -2.42 -14.47 -1.58
C PRO A 370 -2.58 -15.88 -2.16
N MET A 371 -2.35 -16.93 -1.36
CA MET A 371 -2.53 -18.32 -1.80
C MET A 371 -4.00 -18.63 -2.10
N LEU A 372 -4.91 -18.19 -1.23
CA LEU A 372 -6.35 -18.28 -1.44
C LEU A 372 -6.79 -17.55 -2.71
N ILE A 373 -6.33 -16.31 -2.91
CA ILE A 373 -6.68 -15.53 -4.11
C ILE A 373 -6.17 -16.21 -5.37
N LEU A 374 -4.92 -16.69 -5.36
CA LEU A 374 -4.35 -17.39 -6.50
C LEU A 374 -5.14 -18.67 -6.83
N GLU A 375 -5.54 -19.45 -5.83
CA GLU A 375 -6.38 -20.63 -6.00
C GLU A 375 -7.72 -20.28 -6.65
N LEU A 376 -8.44 -19.29 -6.11
CA LEU A 376 -9.74 -18.87 -6.65
C LEU A 376 -9.62 -18.34 -8.08
N TRP A 377 -8.55 -17.59 -8.35
CA TRP A 377 -8.24 -17.05 -9.68
C TRP A 377 -7.95 -18.16 -10.71
N LEU A 378 -7.22 -19.21 -10.30
CA LEU A 378 -6.94 -20.39 -11.13
C LEU A 378 -8.20 -21.23 -11.37
N ARG A 379 -8.99 -21.51 -10.32
CA ARG A 379 -10.28 -22.24 -10.45
C ARG A 379 -11.22 -21.56 -11.45
N ALA A 380 -11.29 -20.23 -11.44
CA ALA A 380 -12.14 -19.47 -12.37
C ALA A 380 -11.73 -19.63 -13.85
N ARG A 381 -10.47 -20.02 -14.11
CA ARG A 381 -9.88 -20.17 -15.46
C ARG A 381 -9.75 -21.60 -15.95
N ARG A 382 -10.00 -22.60 -15.10
CA ARG A 382 -10.03 -24.03 -15.47
C ARG A 382 -11.26 -24.44 -16.30
N LYS A 383 -12.07 -23.48 -16.76
CA LYS A 383 -13.32 -23.75 -17.49
C LYS A 383 -13.09 -24.21 -18.91
#